data_AF-A0A419F9J0-F1
#
_entry.id   AF-A0A419F9J0-F1
#
_cell.length_a   1.000
_cell.length_b   1.000
_cell.length_c   1.000
_cell.angle_alpha   90.00
_cell.angle_beta   90.00
_cell.angle_gamma   90.00
#
_symmetry.space_group_name_H-M   'P 1'
#
loop_
_entity.id
_entity.type
_entity.pdbx_description
1 polymer ?
#
loop_
_entity_poly.entity_id
_entity_poly.type
_entity_poly.pdbx_seq_one_letter_code
_entity_poly.pdbx_strand_id
1 'polypeptide(L)'
;MHKMAHYEVDRRKQMLIDRLGDEELFFGTLDTFRPRELVEVQVILWNYVIDYSSSVGKNYNRRNLTSRMEPTANYQYRVGCHERIDYCRGNICLNTHPNCAGNKLKGQIAVLREILMELRQQQ
;
A
#
# COMPACT_ATOMS: atom_id res chain seq x y z
N MET A 1 0.25 21.29 19.22
CA MET A 1 -0.74 20.53 18.43
C MET A 1 -0.14 19.52 17.45
N HIS A 2 0.99 19.79 16.76
CA HIS A 2 1.55 18.84 15.78
C HIS A 2 1.97 17.46 16.33
N LYS A 3 2.52 17.37 17.55
CA LYS A 3 2.98 16.09 18.11
C LYS A 3 1.86 15.05 18.32
N MET A 4 0.64 15.50 18.66
CA MET A 4 -0.50 14.60 18.87
C MET A 4 -1.00 13.99 17.56
N ALA A 5 -1.01 14.78 16.48
CA ALA A 5 -1.42 14.30 15.16
C ALA A 5 -0.45 13.23 14.62
N HIS A 6 0.86 13.40 14.82
CA HIS A 6 1.84 12.37 14.45
C HIS A 6 1.66 11.08 15.26
N TYR A 7 1.45 11.19 16.58
CA TYR A 7 1.19 10.03 17.44
C TYR A 7 -0.06 9.25 17.01
N GLU A 8 -1.13 9.93 16.62
CA GLU A 8 -2.36 9.29 16.14
C GLU A 8 -2.17 8.57 14.80
N VAL A 9 -1.40 9.15 13.88
CA VAL A 9 -1.01 8.50 12.62
C VAL A 9 -0.20 7.23 12.90
N ASP A 10 0.78 7.29 13.79
CA ASP A 10 1.63 6.15 14.11
C ASP A 10 0.86 5.02 14.81
N ARG A 11 -0.08 5.38 15.70
CA ARG A 11 -1.00 4.40 16.30
C ARG A 11 -1.86 3.70 15.25
N ARG A 12 -2.41 4.43 14.27
CA ARG A 12 -3.21 3.84 13.19
C ARG A 12 -2.37 2.89 12.31
N LYS A 13 -1.11 3.25 12.03
CA LYS A 13 -0.18 2.37 11.30
C LYS A 13 0.07 1.07 12.05
N GLN A 14 0.33 1.14 13.36
CA GLN A 14 0.51 -0.06 14.18
C GLN A 14 -0.75 -0.93 14.17
N MET A 15 -1.91 -0.32 14.37
CA MET A 15 -3.20 -1.02 14.33
C MET A 15 -3.45 -1.73 12.98
N LEU A 16 -3.03 -1.13 11.87
CA LEU A 16 -3.11 -1.76 10.55
C LEU A 16 -2.23 -3.02 10.46
N ILE A 17 -1.02 -2.98 11.02
CA ILE A 17 -0.11 -4.15 11.05
C ILE A 17 -0.67 -5.25 11.93
N ASP A 18 -1.20 -4.92 13.10
CA ASP A 18 -1.80 -5.89 14.03
C ASP A 18 -3.01 -6.60 13.40
N ARG A 19 -3.72 -5.90 12.50
CA ARG A 19 -4.91 -6.40 11.79
C ARG A 19 -4.61 -7.12 10.48
N LEU A 20 -3.34 -7.35 10.11
CA LEU A 20 -3.00 -7.99 8.83
C LEU A 20 -3.76 -9.31 8.56
N GLY A 21 -3.97 -10.12 9.60
CA GLY A 21 -4.64 -11.42 9.50
C GLY A 21 -6.17 -11.34 9.35
N ASP A 22 -6.79 -10.22 9.70
CA ASP A 22 -8.24 -10.02 9.61
C ASP A 22 -8.54 -9.06 8.47
N GLU A 23 -9.15 -9.57 7.40
CA GLU A 23 -9.36 -8.82 6.17
C GLU A 23 -10.30 -7.63 6.34
N GLU A 24 -11.41 -7.84 7.03
CA GLU A 24 -12.44 -6.82 7.24
C GLU A 24 -11.89 -5.70 8.12
N LEU A 25 -11.22 -6.05 9.23
CA LEU A 25 -10.60 -5.06 10.12
C LEU A 25 -9.43 -4.34 9.44
N PHE A 26 -8.65 -5.03 8.61
CA PHE A 26 -7.56 -4.42 7.86
C PHE A 26 -8.09 -3.36 6.90
N PHE A 27 -9.04 -3.71 6.03
CA PHE A 27 -9.58 -2.78 5.04
C PHE A 27 -10.39 -1.65 5.69
N GLY A 28 -11.16 -1.95 6.73
CA GLY A 28 -11.84 -0.92 7.52
C GLY A 28 -10.87 0.09 8.15
N THR A 29 -9.68 -0.37 8.58
CA THR A 29 -8.62 0.54 9.08
C THR A 29 -7.98 1.32 7.95
N LEU A 30 -7.69 0.65 6.83
CA LEU A 30 -7.06 1.25 5.65
C LEU A 30 -7.89 2.40 5.09
N ASP A 31 -9.22 2.29 5.15
CA ASP A 31 -10.14 3.32 4.67
C ASP A 31 -10.12 4.61 5.49
N THR A 32 -9.59 4.58 6.70
CA THR A 32 -9.45 5.79 7.55
C THR A 32 -8.24 6.66 7.20
N PHE A 33 -7.34 6.17 6.34
CA PHE A 33 -6.14 6.90 5.95
C PHE A 33 -6.40 7.87 4.80
N ARG A 34 -5.84 9.07 4.92
CA ARG A 34 -5.81 10.06 3.84
C ARG A 34 -4.83 9.62 2.75
N PRO A 35 -5.00 10.07 1.50
CA PRO A 35 -4.11 9.71 0.40
C PRO A 35 -2.61 9.91 0.66
N ARG A 36 -2.23 10.98 1.37
CA ARG A 36 -0.82 11.22 1.73
C ARG A 36 -0.30 10.21 2.76
N GLU A 37 -1.13 9.82 3.72
CA GLU A 37 -0.77 8.83 4.75
C GLU A 37 -0.62 7.42 4.13
N LEU A 38 -1.38 7.13 3.07
CA LEU A 38 -1.29 5.86 2.34
C LEU A 38 0.07 5.64 1.66
N VAL A 39 0.81 6.70 1.34
CA VAL A 39 2.19 6.57 0.82
C VAL A 39 3.09 5.95 1.88
N GLU A 40 3.01 6.44 3.12
CA GLU A 40 3.79 5.91 4.24
C GLU A 40 3.39 4.47 4.58
N VAL A 41 2.09 4.17 4.57
CA VAL A 41 1.57 2.81 4.77
C VAL A 41 2.11 1.85 3.71
N GLN A 42 2.08 2.26 2.44
CA GLN A 42 2.59 1.45 1.33
C GLN A 42 4.08 1.13 1.50
N VAL A 43 4.89 2.13 1.91
CA VAL A 43 6.33 1.95 2.16
C VAL A 43 6.58 0.99 3.32
N ILE A 44 5.84 1.12 4.42
CA ILE A 44 5.97 0.25 5.59
C ILE A 44 5.69 -1.20 5.21
N LEU A 45 4.56 -1.47 4.55
CA LEU A 45 4.19 -2.83 4.16
C LEU A 45 5.14 -3.40 3.11
N TRP A 46 5.63 -2.56 2.19
CA TRP A 46 6.64 -2.97 1.23
C TRP A 46 7.91 -3.47 1.93
N ASN A 47 8.46 -2.66 2.85
CA ASN A 47 9.65 -3.05 3.60
C ASN A 47 9.40 -4.30 4.42
N TYR A 48 8.23 -4.41 5.06
CA TYR A 48 7.89 -5.58 5.85
C TYR A 48 7.81 -6.85 5.02
N VAL A 49 7.28 -6.79 3.79
CA VAL A 49 7.31 -7.92 2.84
C VAL A 49 8.75 -8.30 2.49
N ILE A 50 9.60 -7.32 2.16
CA ILE A 50 11.00 -7.59 1.79
C ILE A 50 11.74 -8.28 2.95
N ASP A 51 11.66 -7.72 4.14
CA ASP A 51 12.34 -8.22 5.33
C ASP A 51 11.81 -9.61 5.71
N TYR A 52 10.49 -9.77 5.77
CA TYR A 52 9.88 -11.05 6.11
C TYR A 52 10.18 -12.13 5.08
N SER A 53 10.08 -11.82 3.78
CA SER A 53 10.40 -12.77 2.70
C SER A 53 11.85 -13.25 2.75
N SER A 54 12.77 -12.39 3.18
CA SER A 54 14.18 -12.74 3.37
C SER A 54 14.34 -13.70 4.54
N SER A 55 13.64 -13.44 5.66
CA SER A 55 13.66 -14.30 6.85
C SER A 55 13.13 -15.72 6.61
N VAL A 56 12.20 -15.89 5.65
CA VAL A 56 11.64 -17.21 5.27
C VAL A 56 12.29 -17.79 4.00
N GLY A 57 13.41 -17.22 3.54
CA GLY A 57 14.20 -17.76 2.42
C GLY A 57 13.61 -17.56 1.01
N LYS A 58 12.54 -16.78 0.86
CA LYS A 58 11.91 -16.47 -0.45
C LYS A 58 12.57 -15.30 -1.17
N ASN A 59 13.14 -14.35 -0.43
CA ASN A 59 13.94 -13.23 -0.94
C ASN A 59 13.25 -12.43 -2.07
N TYR A 60 12.06 -11.89 -1.79
CA TYR A 60 11.36 -11.08 -2.78
C TYR A 60 12.12 -9.80 -3.09
N ASN A 61 12.14 -9.41 -4.37
CA ASN A 61 12.67 -8.14 -4.83
C ASN A 61 11.58 -7.26 -5.44
N ARG A 62 11.93 -6.02 -5.82
CA ARG A 62 11.01 -5.06 -6.43
C ARG A 62 10.23 -5.63 -7.61
N ARG A 63 10.89 -6.39 -8.49
CA ARG A 63 10.24 -6.98 -9.67
C ARG A 63 9.20 -8.00 -9.26
N ASN A 64 9.49 -8.85 -8.26
CA ASN A 64 8.52 -9.83 -7.74
C ASN A 64 7.27 -9.14 -7.16
N LEU A 65 7.45 -8.04 -6.43
CA LEU A 65 6.33 -7.32 -5.83
C LEU A 65 5.50 -6.58 -6.89
N THR A 66 6.15 -5.80 -7.77
CA THR A 66 5.40 -5.02 -8.78
C THR A 66 4.76 -5.89 -9.85
N SER A 67 5.24 -7.12 -10.11
CA SER A 67 4.59 -8.02 -11.06
C SER A 67 3.22 -8.51 -10.60
N ARG A 68 2.93 -8.44 -9.29
CA ARG A 68 1.62 -8.78 -8.73
C ARG A 68 0.66 -7.59 -8.65
N MET A 69 1.16 -6.38 -8.88
CA MET A 69 0.36 -5.16 -8.83
C MET A 69 -0.25 -4.84 -10.19
N GLU A 70 -1.42 -4.20 -10.20
CA GLU A 70 -2.01 -3.67 -11.43
C GLU A 70 -1.04 -2.67 -12.08
N PRO A 71 -0.66 -2.86 -13.36
CA PRO A 71 0.15 -1.90 -14.09
C PRO A 71 -0.53 -0.53 -14.14
N THR A 72 0.27 0.55 -14.10
CA THR A 72 -0.30 1.91 -14.10
C THR A 72 -1.17 2.19 -15.32
N ALA A 73 -0.78 1.71 -16.50
CA ALA A 73 -1.56 1.87 -17.72
C ALA A 73 -2.94 1.20 -17.61
N ASN A 74 -2.99 -0.02 -17.04
CA ASN A 74 -4.24 -0.76 -16.83
C ASN A 74 -5.15 -0.02 -15.85
N TYR A 75 -4.58 0.46 -14.73
CA TYR A 75 -5.33 1.27 -13.76
C TYR A 75 -5.90 2.53 -14.42
N GLN A 76 -5.10 3.26 -15.21
CA GLN A 76 -5.55 4.47 -15.90
C GLN A 76 -6.71 4.18 -16.85
N TYR A 77 -6.61 3.12 -17.66
CA TYR A 77 -7.67 2.70 -18.56
C TYR A 77 -8.96 2.37 -17.79
N ARG A 78 -8.86 1.56 -16.73
CA ARG A 78 -10.01 1.14 -15.92
C ARG A 78 -10.75 2.30 -15.25
N VAL A 79 -10.04 3.35 -14.83
CA VAL A 79 -10.64 4.53 -14.19
C VAL A 79 -10.94 5.68 -15.15
N GLY A 80 -10.73 5.49 -16.46
CA GLY A 80 -10.97 6.52 -17.47
C GLY A 80 -10.02 7.72 -17.39
N CYS A 81 -8.77 7.51 -16.94
CA CYS A 81 -7.76 8.56 -16.83
C CYS A 81 -7.03 8.76 -18.18
N HIS A 82 -6.99 10.01 -18.64
CA HIS A 82 -6.35 10.41 -19.91
C HIS A 82 -5.02 11.16 -19.71
N GLU A 83 -4.56 11.28 -18.47
CA GLU A 83 -3.29 11.93 -18.15
C GLU A 83 -2.09 11.11 -18.62
N ARG A 84 -0.95 11.78 -18.83
CA ARG A 84 0.29 11.09 -19.16
C ARG A 84 0.70 10.12 -18.04
N ILE A 85 1.24 8.97 -18.38
CA ILE A 85 1.56 7.89 -17.42
C ILE A 85 2.53 8.32 -16.29
N ASP A 86 3.39 9.29 -16.56
CA ASP A 86 4.33 9.87 -15.61
C ASP A 86 3.63 10.66 -14.49
N TYR A 87 2.43 11.21 -14.72
CA TYR A 87 1.63 11.88 -13.68
C TYR A 87 1.28 10.92 -12.55
N CYS A 88 0.98 9.66 -12.88
CA CYS A 88 0.66 8.62 -11.93
C CYS A 88 1.90 7.99 -11.25
N ARG A 89 3.12 8.29 -11.72
CA ARG A 89 4.39 7.77 -11.18
C ARG A 89 5.16 8.81 -10.37
N GLY A 90 5.08 10.09 -10.72
CA GLY A 90 5.88 11.17 -10.16
C GLY A 90 5.26 11.88 -8.95
N ASN A 91 4.32 11.26 -8.23
CA ASN A 91 3.53 11.89 -7.16
C ASN A 91 2.71 13.13 -7.57
N ILE A 92 2.70 13.50 -8.85
CA ILE A 92 1.90 14.61 -9.38
C ILE A 92 0.41 14.34 -9.16
N CYS A 93 -0.03 13.12 -9.51
CA CYS A 93 -1.41 12.66 -9.30
C CYS A 93 -1.85 12.73 -7.84
N LEU A 94 -0.94 12.57 -6.86
CA LEU A 94 -1.28 12.70 -5.44
C LEU A 94 -1.66 14.13 -5.06
N ASN A 95 -1.12 15.13 -5.77
CA ASN A 95 -1.44 16.54 -5.53
C ASN A 95 -2.64 17.02 -6.34
N THR A 96 -2.83 16.52 -7.57
CA THR A 96 -3.91 16.97 -8.46
C THR A 96 -5.19 16.14 -8.35
N HIS A 97 -5.07 14.85 -8.08
CA HIS A 97 -6.18 13.88 -8.00
C HIS A 97 -5.99 12.94 -6.79
N PRO A 98 -5.95 13.48 -5.56
CA PRO A 98 -5.56 12.73 -4.36
C PRO A 98 -6.39 11.47 -4.12
N ASN A 99 -7.70 11.50 -4.40
CA ASN A 99 -8.57 10.33 -4.21
C ASN A 99 -8.23 9.20 -5.20
N CYS A 100 -7.93 9.54 -6.45
CA CYS A 100 -7.52 8.56 -7.47
C CYS A 100 -6.17 7.92 -7.12
N ALA A 101 -5.19 8.73 -6.70
CA ALA A 101 -3.91 8.24 -6.22
C ALA A 101 -4.06 7.35 -4.97
N GLY A 102 -4.92 7.76 -4.03
CA GLY A 102 -5.24 6.99 -2.82
C GLY A 102 -5.84 5.63 -3.14
N ASN A 103 -6.81 5.55 -4.05
CA ASN A 103 -7.39 4.28 -4.48
C ASN A 103 -6.37 3.34 -5.12
N LYS A 104 -5.46 3.87 -5.94
CA LYS A 104 -4.35 3.09 -6.51
C LYS A 104 -3.42 2.56 -5.42
N LEU A 105 -3.06 3.39 -4.43
CA LEU A 105 -2.23 3.00 -3.29
C LEU A 105 -2.91 1.91 -2.45
N LYS A 106 -4.22 2.01 -2.20
CA LYS A 106 -4.98 0.96 -1.50
C LYS A 106 -4.92 -0.38 -2.24
N GLY A 107 -5.02 -0.38 -3.57
CA GLY A 107 -4.86 -1.58 -4.39
C GLY A 107 -3.45 -2.20 -4.26
N GLN A 108 -2.40 -1.38 -4.24
CA GLN A 108 -1.04 -1.86 -4.01
C GLN A 108 -0.85 -2.42 -2.60
N ILE A 109 -1.44 -1.76 -1.60
CA ILE A 109 -1.42 -2.20 -0.19
C ILE A 109 -2.15 -3.54 -0.02
N ALA A 110 -3.28 -3.74 -0.70
CA ALA A 110 -3.99 -5.02 -0.71
C ALA A 110 -3.10 -6.16 -1.21
N VAL A 111 -2.42 -5.97 -2.35
CA VAL A 111 -1.47 -6.96 -2.90
C VAL A 111 -0.33 -7.25 -1.93
N LEU A 112 0.22 -6.23 -1.25
CA LEU A 112 1.27 -6.43 -0.25
C LEU A 112 0.77 -7.23 0.96
N ARG A 113 -0.46 -7.01 1.41
CA ARG A 113 -1.09 -7.82 2.47
C ARG A 113 -1.21 -9.28 2.03
N GLU A 114 -1.75 -9.54 0.84
CA GLU A 114 -1.91 -10.90 0.31
C GLU A 114 -0.57 -11.64 0.30
N ILE A 115 0.48 -11.00 -0.20
CA ILE A 115 1.85 -11.53 -0.17
C ILE A 115 2.28 -11.90 1.25
N LEU A 116 2.08 -11.01 2.23
CA LEU A 116 2.43 -11.29 3.63
C LEU A 116 1.66 -12.50 4.17
N MET A 117 0.38 -12.62 3.85
CA MET A 117 -0.45 -13.72 4.34
C MET A 117 -0.01 -15.06 3.74
N GLU A 118 0.30 -15.09 2.44
CA GLU A 118 0.87 -16.28 1.79
C GLU A 118 2.20 -16.70 2.41
N LEU A 119 3.10 -15.73 2.70
CA LEU A 119 4.38 -16.01 3.34
C LEU A 119 4.19 -16.58 4.76
N ARG A 120 3.16 -16.14 5.49
CA ARG A 120 2.85 -16.63 6.84
C ARG A 120 2.21 -18.03 6.85
N GLN A 121 1.49 -18.41 5.81
CA GLN A 121 0.82 -19.73 5.69
C GLN A 121 1.76 -20.86 5.24
N GLN A 122 2.98 -20.54 4.77
CA GLN A 122 3.98 -21.53 4.33
C GLN A 122 4.88 -22.03 5.47
N GLN A 123 4.50 -21.79 6.72
CA GLN A 123 5.08 -22.36 7.95
C GLN A 123 4.17 -23.46 8.48
#